data_AF-A0AAU0MH66-F1
#
_entry.id   AF-A0AAU0MH66-F1
#
_cell.length_a   1.000
_cell.length_b   1.000
_cell.length_c   1.000
_cell.angle_alpha   90.00
_cell.angle_beta   90.00
_cell.angle_gamma   90.00
#
_symmetry.space_group_name_H-M   'P 1'
#
loop_
_entity.id
_entity.type
_entity.pdbx_description
1 polymer ?
#
loop_
_entity_poly.entity_id
_entity_poly.type
_entity_poly.pdbx_seq_one_letter_code
_entity_poly.pdbx_strand_id
1 'polypeptide(L)'
;MRIGITSKKTLFLRHLRMAGLSALLVYLFYSSYSAWGVQPALWPDWGEDHPFWRAWAHAAFVLLFFALILSPASTLWKPVQRLLPWRRELGIWFAVLALGHGYAIWDRWARWDVGTLFGFQYVEELGSYILARPEVGIMNMMGLVMLPMIMLLAVTSSDRAVSFLGGSSWKWIHRSLVHAIFYIAMLRGVLYFFYFFQTTPPDWRVYPPIWFMYVFLGMGVVVVSLQGAAFAKTVLQRRSQRQENGILAILAMSGVVAMFVAPMALMLGTVAYFDSRLLKENPTLAGQAQAPQDPQAPVPDEYAQSFEMVIHADGQDSRLWVRDLDDAPSFRLTAEVGGAPVSEQIYRFSDRTLYVAEQGPGPNLTWSRMEDMDPEDIGLPQMILEPAVWAAQYGPGEHRIPVAEGELQVTIHSVDEPIADAVFEIPEDADPVPR
;
A
#
# COMPACT_ATOMS: atom_id res chain seq x y z
N MET A 1 -21.33 20.34 -33.55
CA MET A 1 -22.29 19.76 -32.58
C MET A 1 -22.06 20.45 -31.24
N ARG A 2 -22.77 21.57 -30.99
CA ARG A 2 -22.69 22.28 -29.70
C ARG A 2 -23.41 21.41 -28.66
N ILE A 3 -22.67 20.79 -27.74
CA ILE A 3 -23.27 19.98 -26.68
C ILE A 3 -23.85 20.93 -25.62
N GLY A 4 -25.03 21.46 -25.92
CA GLY A 4 -26.18 21.50 -25.00
C GLY A 4 -26.11 22.24 -23.66
N ILE A 5 -25.10 23.06 -23.36
CA ILE A 5 -25.14 23.88 -22.14
C ILE A 5 -25.45 25.32 -22.52
N THR A 6 -26.74 25.66 -22.51
CA THR A 6 -27.24 26.98 -22.91
C THR A 6 -27.12 28.02 -21.81
N SER A 7 -26.91 27.61 -20.54
CA SER A 7 -26.82 28.51 -19.40
C SER A 7 -25.59 28.25 -18.55
N LYS A 8 -24.81 29.32 -18.28
CA LYS A 8 -23.68 29.30 -17.33
C LYS A 8 -24.11 28.79 -15.95
N LYS A 9 -25.35 29.07 -15.53
CA LYS A 9 -25.91 28.60 -14.25
C LYS A 9 -26.00 27.07 -14.22
N THR A 10 -26.44 26.45 -15.31
CA THR A 10 -26.55 24.98 -15.40
C THR A 10 -25.17 24.32 -15.41
N LEU A 11 -24.19 24.90 -16.12
CA LEU A 11 -22.81 24.44 -16.10
C LEU A 11 -22.24 24.47 -14.67
N PHE A 12 -22.37 25.64 -14.02
CA PHE A 12 -21.88 25.84 -12.65
C PHE A 12 -22.51 24.84 -11.69
N LEU A 13 -23.84 24.67 -11.73
CA LEU A 13 -24.54 23.73 -10.86
C LEU A 13 -24.10 22.27 -11.07
N ARG A 14 -23.78 21.88 -12.32
CA ARG A 14 -23.26 20.54 -12.62
C ARG A 14 -21.88 20.32 -12.04
N HIS A 15 -20.98 21.30 -12.20
CA HIS A 15 -19.66 21.24 -11.58
C HIS A 15 -19.75 21.21 -10.06
N LEU A 16 -20.63 22.02 -9.46
CA LEU A 16 -20.85 22.03 -8.01
C LEU A 16 -21.36 20.67 -7.51
N ARG A 17 -22.31 20.05 -8.22
CA ARG A 17 -22.80 18.70 -7.88
C ARG A 17 -21.70 17.65 -7.99
N MET A 18 -20.90 17.71 -9.05
CA MET A 18 -19.79 16.77 -9.21
C MET A 18 -18.66 17.03 -8.21
N ALA A 19 -18.43 18.28 -7.79
CA ALA A 19 -17.54 18.63 -6.68
C ALA A 19 -17.98 17.95 -5.39
N GLY A 20 -19.26 18.13 -5.04
CA GLY A 20 -19.86 17.52 -3.84
C GLY A 20 -19.80 16.00 -3.88
N LEU A 21 -20.11 15.38 -5.02
CA LEU A 21 -19.96 13.93 -5.21
C LEU A 21 -18.50 13.49 -5.06
N SER A 22 -17.55 14.23 -5.63
CA SER A 22 -16.11 13.92 -5.57
C SER A 22 -15.60 14.00 -4.13
N ALA A 23 -15.94 15.07 -3.41
CA ALA A 23 -15.59 15.25 -2.00
C ALA A 23 -16.21 14.14 -1.13
N LEU A 24 -17.47 13.79 -1.38
CA LEU A 24 -18.14 12.68 -0.69
C LEU A 24 -17.44 11.34 -0.96
N LEU A 25 -17.08 11.04 -2.21
CA LEU A 25 -16.36 9.81 -2.54
C LEU A 25 -15.00 9.74 -1.82
N VAL A 26 -14.21 10.82 -1.85
CA VAL A 26 -12.94 10.89 -1.12
C VAL A 26 -13.17 10.69 0.37
N TYR A 27 -14.14 11.37 0.96
CA TYR A 27 -14.47 11.23 2.38
C TYR A 27 -14.88 9.80 2.76
N LEU A 28 -15.74 9.15 1.95
CA LEU A 28 -16.19 7.79 2.20
C LEU A 28 -15.06 6.78 2.06
N PHE A 29 -14.19 6.93 1.06
CA PHE A 29 -13.00 6.06 0.95
C PHE A 29 -12.03 6.29 2.09
N TYR A 30 -11.75 7.54 2.45
CA TYR A 30 -10.88 7.87 3.58
C TYR A 30 -11.42 7.27 4.87
N SER A 31 -12.69 7.53 5.20
CA SER A 31 -13.36 6.96 6.38
C SER A 31 -13.34 5.45 6.35
N SER A 32 -13.56 4.84 5.19
CA SER A 32 -13.50 3.39 5.03
C SER A 32 -12.09 2.86 5.32
N TYR A 33 -11.03 3.48 4.82
CA TYR A 33 -9.65 3.03 5.06
C TYR A 33 -9.17 3.31 6.48
N SER A 34 -9.59 4.41 7.08
CA SER A 34 -9.33 4.70 8.48
C SER A 34 -10.04 3.69 9.40
N ALA A 35 -11.30 3.35 9.12
CA ALA A 35 -12.08 2.40 9.92
C ALA A 35 -11.72 0.93 9.67
N TRP A 36 -11.20 0.59 8.49
CA TRP A 36 -10.76 -0.77 8.18
C TRP A 36 -9.47 -1.20 8.89
N GLY A 37 -8.85 -0.32 9.70
CA GLY A 37 -7.58 -0.62 10.33
C GLY A 37 -6.41 -0.61 9.34
N VAL A 38 -6.46 0.21 8.28
CA VAL A 38 -5.33 0.31 7.34
C VAL A 38 -4.21 1.23 7.84
N GLN A 39 -4.27 1.64 9.12
CA GLN A 39 -3.26 2.44 9.80
C GLN A 39 -2.04 1.60 10.24
N PRO A 40 -2.19 0.42 10.88
CA PRO A 40 -1.06 -0.49 11.15
C PRO A 40 -0.76 -1.43 9.98
N ALA A 41 -1.69 -1.60 9.04
CA ALA A 41 -1.65 -2.71 8.09
C ALA A 41 -0.84 -2.44 6.81
N LEU A 42 -0.13 -1.31 6.63
CA LEU A 42 0.71 -1.12 5.43
C LEU A 42 1.90 -0.25 5.78
N TRP A 43 3.07 -0.90 5.94
CA TRP A 43 4.40 -0.32 6.14
C TRP A 43 4.49 0.77 7.23
N PRO A 44 5.27 0.56 8.31
CA PRO A 44 5.40 1.53 9.40
C PRO A 44 5.74 2.96 8.95
N ASP A 45 6.45 3.13 7.83
CA ASP A 45 6.87 4.42 7.29
C ASP A 45 5.77 5.18 6.50
N TRP A 46 4.60 4.59 6.27
CA TRP A 46 3.53 5.20 5.47
C TRP A 46 2.52 6.01 6.29
N GLY A 47 2.42 5.72 7.59
CA GLY A 47 1.65 6.49 8.58
C GLY A 47 0.20 6.84 8.18
N GLU A 48 -0.31 7.93 8.77
CA GLU A 48 -1.70 8.37 8.58
C GLU A 48 -2.03 8.91 7.18
N ASP A 49 -1.02 9.15 6.36
CA ASP A 49 -1.16 9.78 5.06
C ASP A 49 -1.60 8.81 3.96
N HIS A 50 -1.30 7.53 4.12
CA HIS A 50 -1.57 6.54 3.09
C HIS A 50 -3.08 6.25 2.86
N PRO A 51 -3.95 6.18 3.89
CA PRO A 51 -5.40 6.18 3.70
C PRO A 51 -5.89 7.40 2.91
N PHE A 52 -5.30 8.57 3.16
CA PHE A 52 -5.64 9.81 2.47
C PHE A 52 -5.30 9.73 0.97
N TRP A 53 -4.06 9.39 0.60
CA TRP A 53 -3.67 9.33 -0.82
C TRP A 53 -4.50 8.33 -1.62
N ARG A 54 -4.82 7.18 -1.03
CA ARG A 54 -5.64 6.14 -1.69
C ARG A 54 -7.09 6.56 -1.87
N ALA A 55 -7.66 7.30 -0.92
CA ALA A 55 -9.02 7.81 -1.06
C ALA A 55 -9.17 8.70 -2.30
N TRP A 56 -8.18 9.54 -2.59
CA TRP A 56 -8.14 10.34 -3.82
C TRP A 56 -8.03 9.47 -5.07
N ALA A 57 -7.14 8.48 -5.07
CA ALA A 57 -6.93 7.59 -6.22
C ALA A 57 -8.21 6.80 -6.57
N HIS A 58 -8.85 6.19 -5.57
CA HIS A 58 -10.03 5.36 -5.80
C HIS A 58 -11.27 6.20 -6.15
N ALA A 59 -11.45 7.36 -5.52
CA ALA A 59 -12.49 8.30 -5.94
C ALA A 59 -12.29 8.75 -7.40
N ALA A 60 -11.05 9.07 -7.81
CA ALA A 60 -10.73 9.38 -9.21
C ALA A 60 -11.09 8.21 -10.14
N PHE A 61 -10.69 6.99 -9.78
CA PHE A 61 -10.98 5.81 -10.60
C PHE A 61 -12.48 5.53 -10.75
N VAL A 62 -13.28 5.75 -9.71
CA VAL A 62 -14.75 5.64 -9.78
C VAL A 62 -15.32 6.62 -10.81
N LEU A 63 -14.85 7.87 -10.85
CA LEU A 63 -15.28 8.85 -11.85
C LEU A 63 -14.84 8.46 -13.26
N LEU A 64 -13.61 7.94 -13.43
CA LEU A 64 -13.12 7.40 -14.70
C LEU A 64 -13.99 6.24 -15.20
N PHE A 65 -14.30 5.29 -14.32
CA PHE A 65 -15.19 4.17 -14.61
C PHE A 65 -16.54 4.66 -15.14
N PHE A 66 -17.21 5.57 -14.44
CA PHE A 66 -18.49 6.11 -14.90
C PHE A 66 -18.34 6.83 -16.25
N ALA A 67 -17.27 7.60 -16.46
CA ALA A 67 -17.01 8.25 -17.75
C ALA A 67 -16.82 7.26 -18.91
N LEU A 68 -16.24 6.09 -18.64
CA LEU A 68 -15.99 5.03 -19.62
C LEU A 68 -17.23 4.21 -19.95
N ILE A 69 -18.06 3.87 -18.96
CA ILE A 69 -19.23 3.01 -19.19
C ILE A 69 -20.41 3.75 -19.83
N LEU A 70 -20.53 5.07 -19.65
CA LEU A 70 -21.69 5.84 -20.12
C LEU A 70 -21.94 5.70 -21.62
N SER A 71 -20.88 5.76 -22.43
CA SER A 71 -21.01 5.66 -23.90
C SER A 71 -21.47 4.26 -24.36
N PRO A 72 -20.76 3.16 -24.05
CA PRO A 72 -21.20 1.82 -24.44
C PRO A 72 -22.56 1.45 -23.83
N ALA A 73 -22.80 1.79 -22.55
CA ALA A 73 -24.10 1.53 -21.91
C ALA A 73 -25.25 2.26 -22.64
N SER A 74 -25.05 3.50 -23.12
CA SER A 74 -26.07 4.24 -23.87
C SER A 74 -26.42 3.64 -25.24
N THR A 75 -25.50 2.88 -25.83
CA THR A 75 -25.72 2.10 -27.05
C THR A 75 -26.58 0.88 -26.75
N LEU A 76 -26.37 0.24 -25.59
CA LEU A 76 -27.11 -0.95 -25.17
C LEU A 76 -28.51 -0.58 -24.66
N TRP A 77 -28.62 0.47 -23.85
CA TRP A 77 -29.83 0.85 -23.13
C TRP A 77 -30.14 2.35 -23.26
N LYS A 78 -31.25 2.67 -23.95
CA LYS A 78 -31.65 4.06 -24.27
C LYS A 78 -31.80 5.00 -23.04
N PRO A 79 -32.34 4.58 -21.88
CA PRO A 79 -32.47 5.45 -20.71
C PRO A 79 -31.14 6.05 -20.24
N VAL A 80 -30.02 5.34 -20.41
CA VAL A 80 -28.67 5.80 -20.05
C VAL A 80 -28.23 7.01 -20.89
N GLN A 81 -28.83 7.23 -22.06
CA GLN A 81 -28.53 8.41 -22.89
C GLN A 81 -28.79 9.73 -22.15
N ARG A 82 -29.70 9.74 -21.17
CA ARG A 82 -29.97 10.91 -20.31
C ARG A 82 -28.77 11.30 -19.43
N LEU A 83 -27.86 10.35 -19.18
CA LEU A 83 -26.66 10.56 -18.38
C LEU A 83 -25.44 10.97 -19.21
N LEU A 84 -25.46 10.78 -20.54
CA LEU A 84 -24.35 11.17 -21.42
C LEU A 84 -23.88 12.63 -21.25
N PRO A 85 -24.78 13.61 -21.03
CA PRO A 85 -24.38 14.97 -20.79
C PRO A 85 -23.46 15.17 -19.57
N TRP A 86 -23.40 14.23 -18.62
CA TRP A 86 -22.54 14.31 -17.42
C TRP A 86 -21.13 13.74 -17.64
N ARG A 87 -20.88 13.09 -18.79
CA ARG A 87 -19.60 12.46 -19.08
C ARG A 87 -18.43 13.44 -19.06
N ARG A 88 -18.65 14.69 -19.51
CA ARG A 88 -17.62 15.74 -19.50
C ARG A 88 -17.25 16.10 -18.07
N GLU A 89 -18.23 16.35 -17.22
CA GLU A 89 -17.99 16.74 -15.83
C GLU A 89 -17.36 15.60 -15.03
N LEU A 90 -17.78 14.34 -15.26
CA LEU A 90 -17.10 13.16 -14.70
C LEU A 90 -15.62 13.10 -15.09
N GLY A 91 -15.30 13.31 -16.37
CA GLY A 91 -13.91 13.31 -16.84
C GLY A 91 -13.06 14.46 -16.28
N ILE A 92 -13.64 15.65 -16.13
CA ILE A 92 -12.96 16.80 -15.53
C ILE A 92 -12.68 16.54 -14.04
N TRP A 93 -13.68 16.05 -13.29
CA TRP A 93 -13.50 15.78 -11.87
C TRP A 93 -12.62 14.56 -11.59
N PHE A 94 -12.63 13.56 -12.48
CA PHE A 94 -11.59 12.53 -12.51
C PHE A 94 -10.19 13.16 -12.59
N ALA A 95 -9.97 14.09 -13.52
CA ALA A 95 -8.67 14.73 -13.67
C ALA A 95 -8.29 15.56 -12.44
N VAL A 96 -9.24 16.30 -11.84
CA VAL A 96 -9.02 17.05 -10.60
C VAL A 96 -8.60 16.12 -9.46
N LEU A 97 -9.32 15.02 -9.24
CA LEU A 97 -8.98 14.06 -8.19
C LEU A 97 -7.65 13.34 -8.46
N ALA A 98 -7.36 12.97 -9.71
CA ALA A 98 -6.09 12.36 -10.08
C ALA A 98 -4.89 13.31 -9.89
N LEU A 99 -5.07 14.61 -10.17
CA LEU A 99 -4.07 15.64 -9.88
C LEU A 99 -3.88 15.82 -8.38
N GLY A 100 -4.97 15.84 -7.60
CA GLY A 100 -4.90 15.89 -6.14
C GLY A 100 -4.20 14.68 -5.54
N HIS A 101 -4.45 13.47 -6.07
CA HIS A 101 -3.71 12.27 -5.70
C HIS A 101 -2.21 12.40 -6.02
N GLY A 102 -1.86 12.82 -7.24
CA GLY A 102 -0.45 13.03 -7.62
C GLY A 102 0.24 14.08 -6.76
N TYR A 103 -0.45 15.18 -6.44
CA TYR A 103 0.05 16.20 -5.52
C TYR A 103 0.26 15.64 -4.10
N ALA A 104 -0.68 14.85 -3.57
CA ALA A 104 -0.55 14.27 -2.24
C ALA A 104 0.63 13.29 -2.15
N ILE A 105 0.90 12.51 -3.20
CA ILE A 105 2.11 11.68 -3.30
C ILE A 105 3.38 12.55 -3.37
N TRP A 106 3.36 13.63 -4.14
CA TRP A 106 4.53 14.50 -4.27
C TRP A 106 4.87 15.25 -2.97
N ASP A 107 3.85 15.75 -2.28
CA ASP A 107 3.99 16.57 -1.08
C ASP A 107 4.26 15.73 0.17
N ARG A 108 3.48 14.67 0.39
CA ARG A 108 3.50 13.92 1.66
C ARG A 108 4.38 12.67 1.61
N TRP A 109 4.34 11.90 0.52
CA TRP A 109 5.22 10.74 0.34
C TRP A 109 6.64 11.17 -0.06
N ALA A 110 6.75 11.85 -1.20
CA ALA A 110 8.04 12.18 -1.77
C ALA A 110 8.69 13.39 -1.09
N ARG A 111 7.94 14.20 -0.33
CA ARG A 111 8.42 15.41 0.35
C ARG A 111 9.26 16.31 -0.56
N TRP A 112 8.81 16.45 -1.82
CA TRP A 112 9.48 17.22 -2.86
C TRP A 112 10.85 16.68 -3.31
N ASP A 113 11.21 15.46 -2.95
CA ASP A 113 12.42 14.76 -3.40
C ASP A 113 12.14 13.82 -4.59
N VAL A 114 12.93 13.97 -5.65
CA VAL A 114 12.77 13.19 -6.88
C VAL A 114 13.22 11.74 -6.67
N GLY A 115 14.28 11.52 -5.88
CA GLY A 115 14.75 10.16 -5.58
C GLY A 115 13.66 9.35 -4.89
N THR A 116 13.13 9.88 -3.81
CA THR A 116 12.06 9.30 -2.98
C THR A 116 10.78 9.07 -3.79
N LEU A 117 10.42 9.98 -4.70
CA LEU A 117 9.29 9.79 -5.61
C LEU A 117 9.44 8.51 -6.44
N PHE A 118 10.67 8.16 -6.85
CA PHE A 118 10.98 6.95 -7.59
C PHE A 118 11.43 5.78 -6.70
N GLY A 119 11.30 5.89 -5.39
CA GLY A 119 11.66 4.85 -4.44
C GLY A 119 13.17 4.70 -4.20
N PHE A 120 13.97 5.69 -4.59
CA PHE A 120 15.38 5.77 -4.25
C PHE A 120 15.57 6.42 -2.89
N GLN A 121 16.55 5.94 -2.13
CA GLN A 121 17.00 6.53 -0.88
C GLN A 121 18.52 6.67 -0.92
N TYR A 122 19.04 7.79 -0.41
CA TYR A 122 20.48 8.00 -0.28
C TYR A 122 20.96 7.30 0.99
N VAL A 123 21.98 6.45 0.86
CA VAL A 123 22.61 5.74 1.98
C VAL A 123 24.01 6.28 2.12
N GLU A 124 24.28 6.96 3.24
CA GLU A 124 25.52 7.70 3.48
C GLU A 124 26.73 6.77 3.53
N GLU A 125 26.56 5.59 4.12
CA GLU A 125 27.56 4.52 4.22
C GLU A 125 28.02 4.02 2.85
N LEU A 126 27.13 4.08 1.85
CA LEU A 126 27.42 3.69 0.47
C LEU A 126 27.79 4.89 -0.41
N GLY A 127 27.69 6.11 0.12
CA GLY A 127 27.85 7.36 -0.63
C GLY A 127 26.97 7.44 -1.88
N SER A 128 25.87 6.70 -1.94
CA SER A 128 25.10 6.49 -3.18
C SER A 128 23.61 6.26 -2.94
N TYR A 129 22.81 6.49 -4.00
CA TYR A 129 21.39 6.17 -4.01
C TYR A 129 21.17 4.70 -4.31
N ILE A 130 20.33 4.05 -3.50
CA ILE A 130 19.86 2.69 -3.74
C ILE A 130 18.36 2.69 -4.02
N LEU A 131 17.89 1.73 -4.81
CA LEU A 131 16.47 1.52 -5.05
C LEU A 131 15.87 0.76 -3.86
N ALA A 132 15.54 1.49 -2.80
CA ALA A 132 15.00 0.92 -1.57
C ALA A 132 13.55 0.44 -1.73
N ARG A 133 12.76 1.13 -2.57
CA ARG A 133 11.31 0.89 -2.74
C ARG A 133 10.93 0.73 -4.22
N PRO A 134 11.39 -0.34 -4.90
CA PRO A 134 11.12 -0.56 -6.34
C PRO A 134 9.62 -0.58 -6.68
N GLU A 135 8.79 -1.08 -5.78
CA GLU A 135 7.35 -1.15 -5.91
C GLU A 135 6.70 0.24 -5.96
N VAL A 136 7.14 1.17 -5.11
CA VAL A 136 6.66 2.56 -5.15
C VAL A 136 7.16 3.26 -6.41
N GLY A 137 8.43 3.04 -6.76
CA GLY A 137 9.05 3.63 -7.94
C GLY A 137 8.32 3.30 -9.24
N ILE A 138 8.03 2.01 -9.47
CA ILE A 138 7.30 1.60 -10.67
C ILE A 138 5.86 2.13 -10.68
N MET A 139 5.16 2.13 -9.54
CA MET A 139 3.82 2.71 -9.44
C MET A 139 3.85 4.20 -9.81
N ASN A 140 4.75 4.98 -9.21
CA ASN A 140 4.84 6.41 -9.43
C ASN A 140 5.25 6.76 -10.87
N MET A 141 6.15 5.96 -11.48
CA MET A 141 6.47 6.09 -12.90
C MET A 141 5.23 5.93 -13.79
N MET A 142 4.40 4.90 -13.54
CA MET A 142 3.14 4.72 -14.28
C MET A 142 2.19 5.90 -14.08
N GLY A 143 2.16 6.47 -12.86
CA GLY A 143 1.41 7.69 -12.55
C GLY A 143 1.87 8.90 -13.35
N LEU A 144 3.19 9.12 -13.41
CA LEU A 144 3.82 10.19 -14.17
C LEU A 144 3.60 10.04 -15.68
N VAL A 145 3.52 8.82 -16.21
CA VAL A 145 3.15 8.59 -17.61
C VAL A 145 1.68 8.98 -17.86
N MET A 146 0.77 8.66 -16.94
CA MET A 146 -0.64 9.03 -17.06
C MET A 146 -0.89 10.52 -16.86
N LEU A 147 -0.14 11.18 -15.98
CA LEU A 147 -0.32 12.58 -15.60
C LEU A 147 -0.43 13.56 -16.80
N PRO A 148 0.51 13.61 -17.76
CA PRO A 148 0.40 14.49 -18.94
C PRO A 148 -0.79 14.12 -19.83
N MET A 149 -1.17 12.84 -19.92
CA MET A 149 -2.36 12.43 -20.66
C MET A 149 -3.63 12.95 -19.99
N ILE A 150 -3.72 12.85 -18.67
CA ILE A 150 -4.84 13.36 -17.86
C ILE A 150 -4.94 14.89 -17.99
N MET A 151 -3.82 15.61 -17.86
CA MET A 151 -3.78 17.06 -18.03
C MET A 151 -4.25 17.46 -19.44
N LEU A 152 -3.77 16.77 -20.48
CA LEU A 152 -4.18 17.04 -21.86
C LEU A 152 -5.68 16.81 -22.06
N LEU A 153 -6.25 15.75 -21.49
CA LEU A 153 -7.71 15.52 -21.50
C LEU A 153 -8.48 16.63 -20.78
N ALA A 154 -7.99 17.09 -19.62
CA ALA A 154 -8.62 18.16 -18.86
C ALA A 154 -8.62 19.49 -19.63
N VAL A 155 -7.46 19.92 -20.16
CA VAL A 155 -7.32 21.15 -20.95
C VAL A 155 -8.20 21.11 -22.20
N THR A 156 -8.30 19.94 -22.84
CA THR A 156 -9.12 19.77 -24.05
C THR A 156 -10.60 19.48 -23.76
N SER A 157 -11.05 19.53 -22.50
CA SER A 157 -12.46 19.29 -22.14
C SER A 157 -13.39 20.51 -22.34
N SER A 158 -12.89 21.61 -22.91
CA SER A 158 -13.67 22.84 -23.17
C SER A 158 -14.24 22.91 -24.58
N ASP A 159 -15.33 23.67 -24.76
CA ASP A 159 -15.92 23.90 -26.09
C ASP A 159 -14.97 24.65 -27.03
N ARG A 160 -14.10 25.51 -26.48
CA ARG A 160 -13.05 26.20 -27.24
C ARG A 160 -12.05 25.20 -27.82
N ALA A 161 -11.60 24.23 -27.03
CA ALA A 161 -10.71 23.19 -27.51
C ALA A 161 -11.36 22.33 -28.61
N VAL A 162 -12.65 22.00 -28.47
CA VAL A 162 -13.40 21.29 -29.52
C VAL A 162 -13.47 22.11 -30.82
N SER A 163 -13.69 23.42 -30.72
CA SER A 163 -13.72 24.31 -31.89
C SER A 163 -12.36 24.48 -32.55
N PHE A 164 -11.28 24.49 -31.77
CA PHE A 164 -9.91 24.65 -32.26
C PHE A 164 -9.40 23.38 -32.94
N LEU A 165 -9.52 22.22 -32.28
CA LEU A 165 -8.99 20.94 -32.78
C LEU A 165 -9.86 20.31 -33.89
N GLY A 166 -11.13 20.71 -33.96
CA GLY A 166 -12.14 20.03 -34.77
C GLY A 166 -12.66 18.75 -34.11
N GLY A 167 -13.91 18.42 -34.42
CA GLY A 167 -14.63 17.35 -33.72
C GLY A 167 -14.06 15.94 -33.91
N SER A 168 -13.37 15.67 -35.03
CA SER A 168 -12.75 14.35 -35.29
C SER A 168 -11.48 14.17 -34.47
N SER A 169 -10.54 15.11 -34.58
CA SER A 169 -9.26 15.10 -33.86
C SER A 169 -9.49 15.13 -32.35
N TRP A 170 -10.42 15.96 -31.86
CA TRP A 170 -10.79 16.00 -30.45
C TRP A 170 -11.29 14.64 -29.95
N LYS A 171 -12.19 13.98 -30.70
CA LYS A 171 -12.69 12.64 -30.35
C LYS A 171 -11.57 11.60 -30.35
N TRP A 172 -10.65 11.68 -31.31
CA TRP A 172 -9.52 10.76 -31.38
C TRP A 172 -8.63 10.90 -30.16
N ILE A 173 -8.20 12.12 -29.81
CA ILE A 173 -7.38 12.39 -28.60
C ILE A 173 -8.08 11.84 -27.35
N HIS A 174 -9.35 12.22 -27.16
CA HIS A 174 -10.12 11.81 -25.99
C HIS A 174 -10.31 10.30 -25.90
N ARG A 175 -10.53 9.64 -27.04
CA ARG A 175 -10.69 8.19 -27.09
C ARG A 175 -9.36 7.49 -26.83
N SER A 176 -8.30 7.86 -27.51
CA SER A 176 -7.01 7.17 -27.40
C SER A 176 -6.44 7.29 -25.99
N LEU A 177 -6.39 8.51 -25.44
CA LEU A 177 -5.78 8.73 -24.13
C LEU A 177 -6.60 8.15 -22.98
N VAL A 178 -7.93 8.24 -22.99
CA VAL A 178 -8.73 7.69 -21.89
C VAL A 178 -8.61 6.16 -21.81
N HIS A 179 -8.46 5.46 -22.94
CA HIS A 179 -8.24 4.02 -22.93
C HIS A 179 -6.81 3.67 -22.50
N ALA A 180 -5.81 4.43 -22.96
CA ALA A 180 -4.43 4.26 -22.49
C ALA A 180 -4.34 4.43 -20.95
N ILE A 181 -4.90 5.51 -20.42
CA ILE A 181 -4.99 5.76 -18.97
C ILE A 181 -5.71 4.62 -18.27
N PHE A 182 -6.84 4.14 -18.79
CA PHE A 182 -7.58 3.02 -18.21
C PHE A 182 -6.73 1.76 -18.10
N TYR A 183 -6.07 1.34 -19.19
CA TYR A 183 -5.26 0.12 -19.17
C TYR A 183 -4.01 0.26 -18.28
N ILE A 184 -3.36 1.42 -18.28
CA ILE A 184 -2.24 1.68 -17.36
C ILE A 184 -2.72 1.66 -15.91
N ALA A 185 -3.87 2.26 -15.60
CA ALA A 185 -4.45 2.24 -14.26
C ALA A 185 -4.82 0.82 -13.81
N MET A 186 -5.40 0.00 -14.69
CA MET A 186 -5.70 -1.41 -14.40
C MET A 186 -4.42 -2.21 -14.10
N LEU A 187 -3.40 -2.06 -14.93
CA LEU A 187 -2.10 -2.71 -14.71
C LEU A 187 -1.47 -2.24 -13.40
N ARG A 188 -1.51 -0.93 -13.11
CA ARG A 188 -1.01 -0.35 -11.87
C ARG A 188 -1.72 -0.95 -10.66
N GLY A 189 -3.05 -1.08 -10.70
CA GLY A 189 -3.83 -1.67 -9.61
C GLY A 189 -3.54 -3.16 -9.38
N VAL A 190 -3.33 -3.93 -10.45
CA VAL A 190 -2.94 -5.35 -10.35
C VAL A 190 -1.53 -5.52 -9.80
N LEU A 191 -0.57 -4.70 -10.26
CA LEU A 191 0.78 -4.72 -9.71
C LEU A 191 0.77 -4.27 -8.25
N TYR A 192 -0.04 -3.27 -7.89
CA TYR A 192 -0.24 -2.89 -6.50
C TYR A 192 -0.70 -4.10 -5.67
N PHE A 193 -1.61 -4.92 -6.18
CA PHE A 193 -1.96 -6.16 -5.50
C PHE A 193 -0.77 -7.10 -5.30
N PHE A 194 0.03 -7.33 -6.35
CA PHE A 194 1.18 -8.25 -6.23
C PHE A 194 2.30 -7.73 -5.34
N TYR A 195 2.52 -6.41 -5.28
CA TYR A 195 3.57 -5.84 -4.43
C TYR A 195 3.14 -5.66 -2.98
N PHE A 196 1.85 -5.40 -2.72
CA PHE A 196 1.40 -4.97 -1.40
C PHE A 196 0.48 -5.98 -0.69
N PHE A 197 -0.10 -6.95 -1.39
CA PHE A 197 -1.00 -7.95 -0.79
C PHE A 197 -0.54 -9.39 -1.04
N GLN A 198 0.70 -9.57 -1.48
CA GLN A 198 1.37 -10.86 -1.55
C GLN A 198 2.60 -10.83 -0.66
N THR A 199 3.03 -12.00 -0.22
CA THR A 199 4.27 -12.15 0.53
C THR A 199 5.45 -11.76 -0.37
N THR A 200 6.04 -10.60 -0.13
CA THR A 200 7.21 -10.09 -0.86
C THR A 200 8.37 -9.80 0.09
N PRO A 201 9.64 -10.01 -0.35
CA PRO A 201 10.81 -9.58 0.42
C PRO A 201 10.80 -8.06 0.70
N PRO A 202 11.46 -7.59 1.79
CA PRO A 202 12.20 -8.38 2.77
C PRO A 202 11.34 -8.88 3.94
N ASP A 203 10.18 -8.26 4.20
CA ASP A 203 9.44 -8.48 5.45
C ASP A 203 8.64 -9.78 5.48
N TRP A 204 8.40 -10.42 4.32
CA TRP A 204 7.59 -11.65 4.17
C TRP A 204 6.22 -11.57 4.87
N ARG A 205 5.65 -10.36 4.98
CA ARG A 205 4.35 -10.12 5.62
C ARG A 205 3.21 -10.25 4.63
N VAL A 206 2.06 -10.71 5.13
CA VAL A 206 0.80 -10.71 4.39
C VAL A 206 -0.05 -9.58 4.92
N TYR A 207 -0.45 -8.69 4.02
CA TYR A 207 -1.35 -7.59 4.35
C TYR A 207 -2.80 -7.94 3.99
N PRO A 208 -3.79 -7.53 4.81
CA PRO A 208 -5.19 -7.76 4.51
C PRO A 208 -5.55 -7.13 3.15
N PRO A 209 -6.13 -7.90 2.21
CA PRO A 209 -6.48 -7.38 0.90
C PRO A 209 -7.56 -6.31 1.05
N ILE A 210 -7.37 -5.12 0.48
CA ILE A 210 -8.39 -4.07 0.57
C ILE A 210 -9.71 -4.49 -0.07
N TRP A 211 -10.85 -4.23 0.59
CA TRP A 211 -12.19 -4.57 0.07
C TRP A 211 -12.44 -4.02 -1.34
N PHE A 212 -11.86 -2.85 -1.65
CA PHE A 212 -12.05 -2.18 -2.94
C PHE A 212 -11.31 -2.87 -4.10
N MET A 213 -10.39 -3.79 -3.82
CA MET A 213 -9.59 -4.46 -4.85
C MET A 213 -10.45 -5.25 -5.85
N TYR A 214 -11.31 -6.15 -5.35
CA TYR A 214 -12.18 -6.93 -6.24
C TYR A 214 -13.23 -6.05 -6.91
N VAL A 215 -13.67 -4.98 -6.25
CA VAL A 215 -14.56 -3.98 -6.84
C VAL A 215 -13.87 -3.29 -8.01
N PHE A 216 -12.63 -2.85 -7.83
CA PHE A 216 -11.79 -2.24 -8.86
C PHE A 216 -11.61 -3.16 -10.08
N LEU A 217 -11.27 -4.43 -9.87
CA LEU A 217 -11.12 -5.41 -10.94
C LEU A 217 -12.45 -5.71 -11.65
N GLY A 218 -13.52 -5.87 -10.88
CA GLY A 218 -14.87 -6.05 -11.40
C GLY A 218 -15.31 -4.86 -12.26
N MET A 219 -15.01 -3.64 -11.84
CA MET A 219 -15.25 -2.42 -12.63
C MET A 219 -14.50 -2.46 -13.97
N GLY A 220 -13.24 -2.93 -13.97
CA GLY A 220 -12.47 -3.16 -15.20
C GLY A 220 -13.16 -4.14 -16.15
N VAL A 221 -13.59 -5.30 -15.63
CA VAL A 221 -14.30 -6.33 -16.41
C VAL A 221 -15.61 -5.79 -16.98
N VAL A 222 -16.36 -5.02 -16.20
CA VAL A 222 -17.61 -4.37 -16.64
C VAL A 222 -17.35 -3.39 -17.79
N VAL A 223 -16.29 -2.57 -17.70
CA VAL A 223 -15.94 -1.61 -18.76
C VAL A 223 -15.71 -2.33 -20.09
N VAL A 224 -14.83 -3.34 -20.11
CA VAL A 224 -14.49 -4.05 -21.37
C VAL A 224 -15.67 -4.88 -21.89
N SER A 225 -16.48 -5.45 -21.00
CA SER A 225 -17.68 -6.20 -21.37
C SER A 225 -18.73 -5.31 -22.04
N LEU A 226 -18.99 -4.13 -21.46
CA LEU A 226 -19.92 -3.16 -22.05
C LEU A 226 -19.40 -2.64 -23.40
N GLN A 227 -18.09 -2.38 -23.52
CA GLN A 227 -17.48 -1.95 -24.78
C GLN A 227 -17.62 -3.03 -25.86
N GLY A 228 -17.30 -4.29 -25.53
CA GLY A 228 -17.47 -5.43 -26.43
C GLY A 228 -18.93 -5.62 -26.87
N ALA A 229 -19.87 -5.62 -25.91
CA ALA A 229 -21.29 -5.75 -26.20
C ALA A 229 -21.83 -4.59 -27.06
N ALA A 230 -21.42 -3.35 -26.79
CA ALA A 230 -21.82 -2.19 -27.57
C ALA A 230 -21.25 -2.23 -29.00
N PHE A 231 -20.00 -2.69 -29.15
CA PHE A 231 -19.39 -2.94 -30.45
C PHE A 231 -20.16 -4.00 -31.24
N ALA A 232 -20.40 -5.16 -30.63
CA ALA A 232 -21.16 -6.26 -31.22
C ALA A 232 -22.54 -5.81 -31.69
N LYS A 233 -23.30 -5.13 -30.83
CA LYS A 233 -24.61 -4.58 -31.17
C LYS A 233 -24.53 -3.64 -32.37
N THR A 234 -23.56 -2.73 -32.39
CA THR A 234 -23.39 -1.75 -33.47
C THR A 234 -23.09 -2.43 -34.81
N VAL A 235 -22.21 -3.43 -34.82
CA VAL A 235 -21.86 -4.17 -36.05
C VAL A 235 -23.04 -5.03 -36.52
N LEU A 236 -23.67 -5.79 -35.61
CA LEU A 236 -24.81 -6.66 -35.96
C LEU A 236 -26.00 -5.85 -36.48
N GLN A 237 -26.27 -4.66 -35.94
CA GLN A 237 -27.31 -3.78 -36.47
C GLN A 237 -27.01 -3.30 -37.89
N ARG A 238 -25.76 -2.91 -38.18
CA ARG A 238 -25.35 -2.49 -39.53
C ARG A 238 -25.42 -3.63 -40.54
N ARG A 239 -25.05 -4.85 -40.14
CA ARG A 239 -25.14 -6.04 -41.01
C ARG A 239 -26.56 -6.52 -41.22
N SER A 240 -27.41 -6.44 -40.20
CA SER A 240 -28.85 -6.68 -40.33
C SER A 240 -29.49 -5.76 -41.35
N GLN A 241 -29.10 -4.48 -41.37
CA GLN A 241 -29.57 -3.52 -42.36
C GLN A 241 -29.11 -3.86 -43.79
N ARG A 242 -28.02 -4.62 -43.94
CA ARG A 242 -27.50 -5.13 -45.21
C ARG A 242 -27.97 -6.56 -45.54
N GLN A 243 -28.84 -7.16 -44.73
CA GLN A 243 -29.31 -8.55 -44.85
C GLN A 243 -28.20 -9.63 -44.88
N GLU A 244 -27.05 -9.38 -44.25
CA GLU A 244 -25.90 -10.29 -44.24
C GLU A 244 -25.78 -11.17 -42.98
N ASN A 245 -26.84 -11.29 -42.18
CA ASN A 245 -26.75 -11.97 -40.90
C ASN A 245 -26.80 -13.50 -41.06
N GLY A 246 -25.63 -14.14 -41.06
CA GLY A 246 -25.49 -15.60 -40.91
C GLY A 246 -25.00 -16.00 -39.49
N ILE A 247 -25.22 -17.25 -39.10
CA ILE A 247 -24.77 -17.82 -37.81
C ILE A 247 -23.25 -17.61 -37.60
N LEU A 248 -22.47 -17.75 -38.67
CA LEU A 248 -21.01 -17.50 -38.66
C LEU A 248 -20.66 -16.07 -38.23
N ALA A 249 -21.46 -15.06 -38.60
CA ALA A 249 -21.22 -13.68 -38.21
C ALA A 249 -21.46 -13.45 -36.71
N ILE A 250 -22.46 -14.13 -36.14
CA ILE A 250 -22.74 -14.08 -34.70
C ILE A 250 -21.60 -14.76 -33.94
N LEU A 251 -21.18 -15.95 -34.36
CA LEU A 251 -20.07 -16.68 -33.75
C LEU A 251 -18.75 -15.88 -33.81
N ALA A 252 -18.43 -15.32 -34.97
CA ALA A 252 -17.25 -14.45 -35.13
C ALA A 252 -17.31 -13.24 -34.20
N MET A 253 -18.49 -12.62 -34.05
CA MET A 253 -18.67 -11.48 -33.14
C MET A 253 -18.49 -11.87 -31.68
N SER A 254 -19.03 -13.02 -31.25
CA SER A 254 -18.80 -13.55 -29.91
C SER A 254 -17.31 -13.78 -29.64
N GLY A 255 -16.56 -14.30 -30.62
CA GLY A 255 -15.11 -14.44 -30.54
C GLY A 255 -14.39 -13.11 -30.33
N VAL A 256 -14.75 -12.07 -31.09
CA VAL A 256 -14.18 -10.72 -30.91
C VAL A 256 -14.49 -10.16 -29.53
N VAL A 257 -15.74 -10.26 -29.05
CA VAL A 257 -16.11 -9.82 -27.70
C VAL A 257 -15.31 -10.57 -26.64
N ALA A 258 -15.14 -11.88 -26.78
CA ALA A 258 -14.32 -12.66 -25.87
C ALA A 258 -12.87 -12.15 -25.83
N MET A 259 -12.27 -11.81 -26.98
CA MET A 259 -10.92 -11.24 -27.03
C MET A 259 -10.81 -9.86 -26.36
N PHE A 260 -11.87 -9.04 -26.39
CA PHE A 260 -11.90 -7.76 -25.64
C PHE A 260 -11.91 -7.98 -24.12
N VAL A 261 -12.65 -8.99 -23.65
CA VAL A 261 -12.84 -9.26 -22.23
C VAL A 261 -11.68 -10.07 -21.65
N ALA A 262 -11.08 -10.95 -22.44
CA ALA A 262 -10.07 -11.92 -22.00
C ALA A 262 -8.92 -11.31 -21.19
N PRO A 263 -8.27 -10.19 -21.59
CA PRO A 263 -7.18 -9.62 -20.80
C PRO A 263 -7.61 -9.24 -19.37
N MET A 264 -8.82 -8.70 -19.21
CA MET A 264 -9.34 -8.29 -17.91
C MET A 264 -9.81 -9.47 -17.07
N ALA A 265 -10.43 -10.46 -17.71
CA ALA A 265 -10.80 -11.71 -17.06
C ALA A 265 -9.57 -12.50 -16.60
N LEU A 266 -8.51 -12.53 -17.41
CA LEU A 266 -7.22 -13.12 -17.05
C LEU A 266 -6.59 -12.38 -15.87
N MET A 267 -6.53 -11.03 -15.89
CA MET A 267 -6.05 -10.26 -14.74
C MET A 267 -6.82 -10.57 -13.45
N LEU A 268 -8.15 -10.58 -13.50
CA LEU A 268 -8.98 -10.95 -12.35
C LEU A 268 -8.72 -12.39 -11.89
N GLY A 269 -8.64 -13.33 -12.84
CA GLY A 269 -8.35 -14.74 -12.55
C GLY A 269 -6.98 -14.94 -11.93
N THR A 270 -5.96 -14.22 -12.39
CA THR A 270 -4.60 -14.24 -11.82
C THR A 270 -4.63 -13.72 -10.38
N VAL A 271 -5.27 -12.58 -10.13
CA VAL A 271 -5.40 -12.03 -8.76
C VAL A 271 -6.12 -13.03 -7.85
N ALA A 272 -7.26 -13.56 -8.29
CA ALA A 272 -8.02 -14.54 -7.51
C ALA A 272 -7.24 -15.84 -7.27
N TYR A 273 -6.46 -16.29 -8.26
CA TYR A 273 -5.61 -17.48 -8.13
C TYR A 273 -4.55 -17.27 -7.03
N PHE A 274 -3.78 -16.19 -7.11
CA PHE A 274 -2.72 -15.91 -6.14
C PHE A 274 -3.25 -15.63 -4.74
N ASP A 275 -4.37 -14.90 -4.62
CA ASP A 275 -5.04 -14.71 -3.34
C ASP A 275 -5.51 -16.05 -2.73
N SER A 276 -6.15 -16.91 -3.54
CA SER A 276 -6.58 -18.24 -3.07
C SER A 276 -5.41 -19.16 -2.69
N ARG A 277 -4.27 -18.98 -3.36
CA ARG A 277 -3.05 -19.75 -3.10
C ARG A 277 -2.43 -19.34 -1.78
N LEU A 278 -2.35 -18.03 -1.52
CA LEU A 278 -1.88 -17.48 -0.26
C LEU A 278 -2.71 -18.00 0.93
N LEU A 279 -4.04 -18.06 0.78
CA LEU A 279 -4.94 -18.64 1.80
C LEU A 279 -4.74 -20.15 2.01
N LYS A 280 -4.36 -20.91 0.98
CA LYS A 280 -4.20 -22.37 1.04
C LYS A 280 -2.83 -22.82 1.52
N GLU A 281 -1.77 -22.16 1.08
CA GLU A 281 -0.39 -22.58 1.31
C GLU A 281 0.14 -22.11 2.66
N ASN A 282 -0.33 -20.98 3.18
CA ASN A 282 0.09 -20.44 4.47
C ASN A 282 -1.12 -20.03 5.34
N PRO A 283 -1.93 -20.99 5.83
CA PRO A 283 -3.11 -20.68 6.65
C PRO A 283 -2.78 -19.92 7.95
N THR A 284 -1.55 -20.04 8.47
CA THR A 284 -1.03 -19.28 9.61
C THR A 284 -0.77 -17.80 9.28
N LEU A 285 -0.12 -17.50 8.16
CA LEU A 285 0.06 -16.11 7.66
C LEU A 285 -1.27 -15.49 7.19
N ALA A 286 -2.17 -16.29 6.61
CA ALA A 286 -3.53 -15.86 6.27
C ALA A 286 -4.37 -15.57 7.52
N GLY A 287 -4.17 -16.34 8.60
CA GLY A 287 -4.74 -16.07 9.92
C GLY A 287 -4.29 -14.73 10.51
N GLN A 288 -3.02 -14.35 10.31
CA GLN A 288 -2.48 -13.03 10.68
C GLN A 288 -3.05 -11.89 9.81
N ALA A 289 -3.41 -12.16 8.54
CA ALA A 289 -4.03 -11.19 7.63
C ALA A 289 -5.55 -11.02 7.82
N GLN A 290 -6.23 -11.97 8.47
CA GLN A 290 -7.67 -11.93 8.76
C GLN A 290 -7.99 -11.60 10.22
N ALA A 291 -7.06 -11.86 11.13
CA ALA A 291 -7.07 -11.20 12.41
C ALA A 291 -6.97 -9.69 12.15
N PRO A 292 -7.82 -8.85 12.74
CA PRO A 292 -7.45 -7.47 12.92
C PRO A 292 -6.07 -7.51 13.59
N GLN A 293 -5.01 -7.12 12.87
CA GLN A 293 -3.93 -6.44 13.53
C GLN A 293 -4.56 -5.14 14.00
N ASP A 294 -5.20 -5.23 15.15
CA ASP A 294 -5.67 -4.09 15.85
C ASP A 294 -4.42 -3.20 15.99
N PRO A 295 -4.44 -1.92 15.55
CA PRO A 295 -3.37 -0.99 15.91
C PRO A 295 -3.24 -0.83 17.42
N GLN A 296 -4.28 -1.29 18.13
CA GLN A 296 -4.29 -1.68 19.52
C GLN A 296 -4.52 -3.19 19.58
N ALA A 297 -3.63 -4.04 19.05
CA ALA A 297 -3.55 -5.40 19.58
C ALA A 297 -3.43 -5.13 21.06
N PRO A 298 -4.45 -5.49 21.89
CA PRO A 298 -4.49 -5.04 23.25
C PRO A 298 -3.11 -5.37 23.75
N VAL A 299 -2.35 -4.33 24.13
CA VAL A 299 -1.10 -4.54 24.83
C VAL A 299 -1.54 -5.54 25.89
N PRO A 300 -1.06 -6.80 25.83
CA PRO A 300 -1.75 -7.88 26.52
C PRO A 300 -1.99 -7.38 27.93
N ASP A 301 -3.22 -7.52 28.45
CA ASP A 301 -3.64 -6.79 29.66
C ASP A 301 -2.62 -6.98 30.82
N GLU A 302 -1.78 -8.03 30.74
CA GLU A 302 -0.51 -8.19 31.43
C GLU A 302 0.69 -8.37 30.48
N TYR A 303 1.71 -7.53 30.65
CA TYR A 303 3.09 -7.72 30.17
C TYR A 303 4.04 -7.22 31.25
N ALA A 304 5.26 -7.77 31.28
CA ALA A 304 6.24 -7.40 32.29
C ALA A 304 6.85 -6.02 31.97
N GLN A 305 6.85 -5.14 32.96
CA GLN A 305 7.49 -3.82 32.90
C GLN A 305 9.01 -3.92 33.04
N SER A 306 9.48 -4.91 33.80
CA SER A 306 10.90 -5.23 33.93
C SER A 306 11.12 -6.74 33.90
N PHE A 307 12.13 -7.24 33.21
CA PHE A 307 12.45 -8.65 33.20
C PHE A 307 13.89 -8.94 32.76
N GLU A 308 14.37 -10.10 33.17
CA GLU A 308 15.61 -10.70 32.69
C GLU A 308 15.29 -12.08 32.11
N MET A 309 15.77 -12.36 30.90
CA MET A 309 15.64 -13.68 30.29
C MET A 309 16.80 -14.06 29.38
N VAL A 310 16.94 -15.35 29.12
CA VAL A 310 17.85 -15.93 28.14
C VAL A 310 17.05 -16.71 27.12
N ILE A 311 17.24 -16.39 25.85
CA ILE A 311 16.62 -17.03 24.69
C ILE A 311 17.68 -17.95 24.08
N HIS A 312 17.41 -19.25 24.01
CA HIS A 312 18.33 -20.25 23.47
C HIS A 312 17.91 -20.64 22.05
N ALA A 313 18.70 -20.28 21.04
CA ALA A 313 18.41 -20.57 19.63
C ALA A 313 19.68 -20.93 18.84
N ASP A 314 19.67 -22.04 18.10
CA ASP A 314 20.72 -22.44 17.14
C ASP A 314 22.17 -22.40 17.67
N GLY A 315 22.37 -22.70 18.95
CA GLY A 315 23.69 -22.71 19.60
C GLY A 315 24.19 -21.31 20.01
N GLN A 316 23.33 -20.31 19.95
CA GLN A 316 23.52 -18.96 20.47
C GLN A 316 22.55 -18.71 21.63
N ASP A 317 23.06 -18.07 22.68
CA ASP A 317 22.27 -17.60 23.81
C ASP A 317 22.12 -16.08 23.72
N SER A 318 20.90 -15.58 23.73
CA SER A 318 20.59 -14.16 23.75
C SER A 318 20.02 -13.78 25.10
N ARG A 319 20.83 -13.10 25.92
CA ARG A 319 20.42 -12.60 27.22
C ARG A 319 19.87 -11.18 27.10
N LEU A 320 18.65 -10.99 27.59
CA LEU A 320 17.88 -9.76 27.49
C LEU A 320 17.52 -9.26 28.88
N TRP A 321 17.86 -8.02 29.17
CA TRP A 321 17.38 -7.26 30.33
C TRP A 321 16.57 -6.08 29.83
N VAL A 322 15.39 -5.86 30.42
CA VAL A 322 14.51 -4.73 30.12
C VAL A 322 13.99 -4.19 31.44
N ARG A 323 13.94 -2.87 31.58
CA ARG A 323 13.26 -2.21 32.71
C ARG A 323 12.46 -1.00 32.28
N ASP A 324 11.47 -0.67 33.11
CA ASP A 324 10.64 0.54 33.02
C ASP A 324 10.04 0.77 31.63
N LEU A 325 9.48 -0.31 31.05
CA LEU A 325 9.07 -0.39 29.65
C LEU A 325 8.16 0.77 29.20
N ASP A 326 7.22 1.20 30.04
CA ASP A 326 6.24 2.23 29.68
C ASP A 326 6.72 3.67 29.92
N ASP A 327 7.65 3.89 30.85
CA ASP A 327 7.99 5.22 31.36
C ASP A 327 9.38 5.68 30.90
N ALA A 328 10.41 4.84 31.09
CA ALA A 328 11.81 5.21 30.89
C ALA A 328 12.66 3.99 30.46
N PRO A 329 12.33 3.38 29.30
CA PRO A 329 12.80 2.04 28.97
C PRO A 329 14.31 1.99 28.79
N SER A 330 14.98 1.15 29.58
CA SER A 330 16.37 0.79 29.34
C SER A 330 16.44 -0.70 29.03
N PHE A 331 17.25 -1.08 28.03
CA PHE A 331 17.45 -2.49 27.72
C PHE A 331 18.94 -2.81 27.49
N ARG A 332 19.28 -4.08 27.73
CA ARG A 332 20.53 -4.68 27.30
C ARG A 332 20.24 -6.00 26.62
N LEU A 333 20.82 -6.21 25.45
CA LEU A 333 20.79 -7.47 24.73
C LEU A 333 22.23 -7.93 24.50
N THR A 334 22.59 -9.08 25.05
CA THR A 334 23.90 -9.71 24.85
C THR A 334 23.70 -11.02 24.10
N ALA A 335 24.33 -11.16 22.94
CA ALA A 335 24.38 -12.40 22.19
C ALA A 335 25.70 -13.14 22.50
N GLU A 336 25.61 -14.40 22.92
CA GLU A 336 26.74 -15.24 23.28
C GLU A 336 26.77 -16.51 22.41
N VAL A 337 27.96 -16.89 21.95
CA VAL A 337 28.20 -18.17 21.25
C VAL A 337 29.27 -18.93 22.01
N GLY A 338 28.93 -20.13 22.51
CA GLY A 338 29.84 -20.92 23.34
C GLY A 338 30.24 -20.24 24.66
N GLY A 339 29.37 -19.38 25.19
CA GLY A 339 29.59 -18.63 26.44
C GLY A 339 30.51 -17.40 26.32
N ALA A 340 30.85 -16.98 25.11
CA ALA A 340 31.57 -15.74 24.85
C ALA A 340 30.65 -14.73 24.13
N PRO A 341 30.62 -13.45 24.57
CA PRO A 341 29.79 -12.43 23.93
C PRO A 341 30.32 -12.11 22.53
N VAL A 342 29.45 -12.16 21.54
CA VAL A 342 29.74 -11.83 20.12
C VAL A 342 29.14 -10.50 19.71
N SER A 343 28.09 -10.06 20.40
CA SER A 343 27.48 -8.74 20.23
C SER A 343 26.78 -8.30 21.51
N GLU A 344 26.82 -7.00 21.79
CA GLU A 344 26.06 -6.37 22.86
C GLU A 344 25.36 -5.11 22.35
N GLN A 345 24.14 -4.88 22.82
CA GLN A 345 23.41 -3.65 22.62
C GLN A 345 22.92 -3.16 23.98
N ILE A 346 23.14 -1.89 24.28
CA ILE A 346 22.69 -1.26 25.52
C ILE A 346 22.02 0.06 25.15
N TYR A 347 20.73 0.18 25.43
CA TYR A 347 20.03 1.46 25.33
C TYR A 347 19.75 2.01 26.71
N ARG A 348 20.06 3.30 26.89
CA ARG A 348 19.78 4.04 28.11
C ARG A 348 18.83 5.18 27.81
N PHE A 349 17.66 5.18 28.45
CA PHE A 349 16.69 6.25 28.28
C PHE A 349 17.18 7.59 28.85
N SER A 350 17.94 7.55 29.96
CA SER A 350 18.38 8.74 30.70
C SER A 350 19.22 9.71 29.86
N ASP A 351 19.96 9.19 28.88
CA ASP A 351 20.81 9.95 27.97
C ASP A 351 20.49 9.69 26.49
N ARG A 352 19.38 8.99 26.21
CA ARG A 352 18.89 8.66 24.86
C ARG A 352 19.99 8.10 23.95
N THR A 353 20.85 7.24 24.49
CA THR A 353 22.00 6.71 23.77
C THR A 353 21.89 5.21 23.59
N LEU A 354 22.07 4.75 22.35
CA LEU A 354 22.25 3.35 22.00
C LEU A 354 23.74 3.04 21.84
N TYR A 355 24.26 2.17 22.69
CA TYR A 355 25.60 1.60 22.60
C TYR A 355 25.53 0.25 21.90
N VAL A 356 26.39 0.03 20.92
CA VAL A 356 26.48 -1.23 20.19
C VAL A 356 27.92 -1.70 20.21
N ALA A 357 28.12 -2.93 20.67
CA ALA A 357 29.38 -3.64 20.65
C ALA A 357 29.28 -4.82 19.67
N GLU A 358 30.21 -4.90 18.72
CA GLU A 358 30.28 -5.98 17.75
C GLU A 358 31.69 -6.60 17.72
N GLN A 359 31.76 -7.89 17.43
CA GLN A 359 33.03 -8.58 17.27
C GLN A 359 33.74 -8.09 15.99
N GLY A 360 34.85 -7.39 16.17
CA GLY A 360 35.71 -6.92 15.09
C GLY A 360 36.70 -8.00 14.59
N PRO A 361 37.70 -7.64 13.78
CA PRO A 361 38.77 -8.55 13.33
C PRO A 361 39.68 -9.08 14.45
N GLY A 362 39.56 -8.52 15.66
CA GLY A 362 40.34 -8.89 16.85
C GLY A 362 39.53 -9.66 17.89
N PRO A 363 40.15 -10.03 19.03
CA PRO A 363 39.48 -10.81 20.08
C PRO A 363 38.50 -10.00 20.94
N ASN A 364 38.49 -8.67 20.83
CA ASN A 364 37.69 -7.77 21.67
C ASN A 364 36.50 -7.18 20.88
N LEU A 365 35.42 -6.86 21.58
CA LEU A 365 34.28 -6.13 21.02
C LEU A 365 34.67 -4.67 20.77
N THR A 366 34.24 -4.14 19.63
CA THR A 366 34.39 -2.72 19.30
C THR A 366 33.10 -2.01 19.64
N TRP A 367 33.17 -1.01 20.53
CA TRP A 367 32.02 -0.24 20.95
C TRP A 367 31.78 0.97 20.06
N SER A 368 30.51 1.24 19.77
CA SER A 368 30.04 2.43 19.10
C SER A 368 28.84 3.01 19.85
N ARG A 369 28.55 4.30 19.65
CA ARG A 369 27.38 4.95 20.24
C ARG A 369 26.62 5.81 19.24
N MET A 370 25.29 5.81 19.39
CA MET A 370 24.36 6.67 18.67
C MET A 370 23.57 7.48 19.69
N GLU A 371 23.69 8.81 19.63
CA GLU A 371 23.05 9.75 20.55
C GLU A 371 21.69 10.23 19.99
N ASP A 372 20.88 10.85 20.85
CA ASP A 372 19.56 11.42 20.52
C ASP A 372 18.50 10.42 20.00
N MET A 373 18.65 9.13 20.30
CA MET A 373 17.74 8.08 19.84
C MET A 373 16.49 7.96 20.72
N ASP A 374 15.29 8.13 20.14
CA ASP A 374 14.04 7.76 20.81
C ASP A 374 13.82 6.22 20.74
N PRO A 375 13.08 5.61 21.69
CA PRO A 375 12.78 4.18 21.68
C PRO A 375 12.18 3.68 20.35
N GLU A 376 11.36 4.51 19.71
CA GLU A 376 10.75 4.20 18.42
C GLU A 376 11.76 4.17 17.27
N ASP A 377 12.81 4.99 17.33
CA ASP A 377 13.84 5.09 16.28
C ASP A 377 14.67 3.80 16.19
N ILE A 378 14.82 3.10 17.31
CA ILE A 378 15.56 1.82 17.40
C ILE A 378 14.63 0.60 17.30
N GLY A 379 13.34 0.80 17.06
CA GLY A 379 12.35 -0.27 17.01
C GLY A 379 12.18 -1.01 18.35
N LEU A 380 12.44 -0.32 19.46
CA LEU A 380 12.43 -0.92 20.79
C LEU A 380 11.09 -1.60 21.12
N PRO A 381 9.92 -0.96 20.91
CA PRO A 381 8.64 -1.56 21.24
C PRO A 381 8.39 -2.88 20.49
N GLN A 382 8.83 -2.99 19.22
CA GLN A 382 8.63 -4.21 18.44
C GLN A 382 9.57 -5.33 18.88
N MET A 383 10.76 -4.99 19.37
CA MET A 383 11.77 -5.97 19.78
C MET A 383 11.46 -6.62 21.14
N ILE A 384 10.92 -5.86 22.09
CA ILE A 384 10.79 -6.32 23.48
C ILE A 384 9.37 -6.64 23.92
N LEU A 385 8.34 -6.24 23.16
CA LEU A 385 6.95 -6.47 23.54
C LEU A 385 6.64 -7.97 23.64
N GLU A 386 7.00 -8.77 22.64
CA GLU A 386 6.76 -10.22 22.65
C GLU A 386 7.50 -10.93 23.81
N PRO A 387 8.80 -10.68 24.04
CA PRO A 387 9.48 -11.13 25.26
C PRO A 387 8.82 -10.68 26.57
N ALA A 388 8.31 -9.44 26.65
CA ALA A 388 7.61 -8.94 27.84
C ALA A 388 6.31 -9.71 28.12
N VAL A 389 5.60 -10.13 27.07
CA VAL A 389 4.42 -11.01 27.19
C VAL A 389 4.85 -12.37 27.72
N TRP A 390 5.94 -12.95 27.20
CA TRP A 390 6.44 -14.24 27.67
C TRP A 390 6.82 -14.19 29.15
N ALA A 391 7.51 -13.12 29.56
CA ALA A 391 7.87 -12.89 30.95
C ALA A 391 6.64 -12.88 31.88
N ALA A 392 5.62 -12.08 31.54
CA ALA A 392 4.39 -12.01 32.33
C ALA A 392 3.60 -13.32 32.34
N GLN A 393 3.49 -13.99 31.18
CA GLN A 393 2.67 -15.18 31.03
C GLN A 393 3.26 -16.42 31.72
N TYR A 394 4.58 -16.62 31.59
CA TYR A 394 5.23 -17.86 32.02
C TYR A 394 5.94 -17.74 33.37
N GLY A 395 6.31 -16.51 33.79
CA GLY A 395 7.01 -16.26 35.04
C GLY A 395 8.43 -16.83 35.08
N PRO A 396 9.17 -16.65 36.19
CA PRO A 396 10.53 -17.15 36.33
C PRO A 396 10.64 -18.68 36.20
N GLY A 397 11.62 -19.17 35.43
CA GLY A 397 11.87 -20.59 35.18
C GLY A 397 12.33 -20.90 33.77
N GLU A 398 12.59 -22.18 33.50
CA GLU A 398 12.87 -22.70 32.16
C GLU A 398 11.58 -23.11 31.47
N HIS A 399 11.36 -22.59 30.26
CA HIS A 399 10.13 -22.77 29.49
C HIS A 399 10.43 -23.14 28.05
N ARG A 400 9.47 -23.83 27.43
CA ARG A 400 9.42 -24.05 25.99
C ARG A 400 8.25 -23.27 25.44
N ILE A 401 8.56 -22.20 24.72
CA ILE A 401 7.57 -21.26 24.21
C ILE A 401 7.28 -21.62 22.75
N PRO A 402 6.02 -21.88 22.39
CA PRO A 402 5.65 -22.15 21.00
C PRO A 402 5.76 -20.85 20.19
N VAL A 403 6.59 -20.87 19.15
CA VAL A 403 6.78 -19.77 18.20
C VAL A 403 6.45 -20.24 16.77
N ALA A 404 6.36 -19.32 15.82
CA ALA A 404 5.96 -19.65 14.44
C ALA A 404 6.87 -20.69 13.75
N GLU A 405 8.14 -20.75 14.15
CA GLU A 405 9.18 -21.62 13.57
C GLU A 405 9.41 -22.92 14.38
N GLY A 406 8.69 -23.13 15.48
CA GLY A 406 8.83 -24.32 16.33
C GLY A 406 8.62 -24.04 17.81
N GLU A 407 9.43 -24.66 18.67
CA GLU A 407 9.50 -24.35 20.09
C GLU A 407 10.85 -23.71 20.40
N LEU A 408 10.83 -22.62 21.14
CA LEU A 408 12.04 -21.93 21.58
C LEU A 408 12.23 -22.17 23.09
N GLN A 409 13.45 -22.52 23.49
CA GLN A 409 13.78 -22.69 24.90
C GLN A 409 14.13 -21.32 25.49
N VAL A 410 13.39 -20.88 26.50
CA VAL A 410 13.58 -19.59 27.18
C VAL A 410 13.77 -19.83 28.67
N THR A 411 14.76 -19.17 29.26
CA THR A 411 14.96 -19.14 30.70
C THR A 411 14.63 -17.74 31.21
N ILE A 412 13.56 -17.59 31.97
CA ILE A 412 13.16 -16.31 32.58
C ILE A 412 13.75 -16.26 33.99
N HIS A 413 14.60 -15.28 34.26
CA HIS A 413 15.28 -15.14 35.56
C HIS A 413 14.46 -14.30 36.54
N SER A 414 13.88 -13.21 36.08
CA SER A 414 13.09 -12.29 36.90
C SER A 414 11.98 -11.61 36.10
N VAL A 415 10.90 -11.24 36.78
CA VAL A 415 9.72 -10.58 36.20
C VAL A 415 9.22 -9.53 37.20
N ASP A 416 9.12 -8.28 36.76
CA ASP A 416 8.76 -7.09 37.53
C ASP A 416 9.57 -6.89 38.82
N GLU A 417 10.81 -7.38 38.81
CA GLU A 417 11.79 -7.14 39.86
C GLU A 417 12.75 -6.00 39.47
N PRO A 418 13.22 -5.18 40.42
CA PRO A 418 14.17 -4.11 40.14
C PRO A 418 15.47 -4.63 39.52
N ILE A 419 15.85 -4.10 38.35
CA ILE A 419 17.13 -4.38 37.70
C ILE A 419 18.12 -3.27 38.03
N ALA A 420 19.30 -3.64 38.53
CA ALA A 420 20.33 -2.70 38.95
C ALA A 420 20.87 -1.86 37.77
N ASP A 421 21.17 -0.59 38.02
CA ASP A 421 21.71 0.34 37.00
C ASP A 421 22.99 -0.17 36.34
N ALA A 422 23.85 -0.85 37.10
CA ALA A 422 25.11 -1.42 36.62
C ALA A 422 24.94 -2.40 35.44
N VAL A 423 23.74 -2.99 35.26
CA VAL A 423 23.45 -3.85 34.11
C VAL A 423 23.49 -3.07 32.79
N PHE A 424 23.08 -1.81 32.83
CA PHE A 424 22.99 -0.93 31.65
C PHE A 424 24.19 0.01 31.52
N GLU A 425 25.24 -0.20 32.31
CA GLU A 425 26.52 0.50 32.16
C GLU A 425 27.39 -0.22 31.12
N ILE A 426 28.07 0.56 30.29
CA ILE A 426 29.11 0.06 29.40
C ILE A 426 30.37 -0.27 30.23
N PRO A 427 31.22 -1.22 29.79
CA PRO A 427 32.49 -1.51 30.46
C PRO A 427 33.36 -0.25 30.64
N GLU A 428 34.09 -0.13 31.76
CA GLU A 428 34.94 1.04 32.04
C GLU A 428 36.06 1.26 30.99
N ASP A 429 36.48 0.18 30.32
CA ASP A 429 37.48 0.19 29.25
C ASP A 429 36.87 0.34 27.85
N ALA A 430 35.55 0.48 27.74
CA ALA A 430 34.89 0.77 26.48
C ALA A 430 35.16 2.22 26.07
N ASP A 431 35.75 2.39 24.88
CA ASP A 431 35.91 3.69 24.21
C ASP A 431 34.94 3.77 23.02
N PRO A 432 33.63 4.03 23.27
CA PRO A 432 32.62 3.98 22.23
C PRO A 432 32.79 5.11 21.22
N VAL A 433 33.06 4.73 19.97
CA VAL A 433 33.21 5.69 18.87
C VAL A 433 31.83 6.19 18.43
N PRO A 434 31.61 7.50 18.25
CA PRO A 434 30.37 8.03 17.68
C PRO A 434 30.12 7.45 16.29
N ARG A 435 28.89 7.01 16.05
CA ARG A 435 28.45 6.46 14.75
C ARG A 435 27.69 7.49 13.94
#